data_AF-A0A3D2Q0B6-F1
#
_entry.id   AF-A0A3D2Q0B6-F1
#
_cell.length_a   1.000
_cell.length_b   1.000
_cell.length_c   1.000
_cell.angle_alpha   90.00
_cell.angle_beta   90.00
_cell.angle_gamma   90.00
#
_symmetry.space_group_name_H-M   'P 1'
#
loop_
_entity.id
_entity.type
_entity.pdbx_description
1 polymer ?
#
loop_
_entity_poly.entity_id
_entity_poly.type
_entity_poly.pdbx_seq_one_letter_code
_entity_poly.pdbx_strand_id
1 'polypeptide(L)'
;MPLRVSMLAGSDALEELKDSDLFMGRGNNQLRLGGVKIALNESTGCPHPSQEELNHHALKAHKAGFQLALHVNDVHTLQTALASLEFVLRQTPRPDHRHRLEHCAVCPPGLLRWLKTTGAIVVTQPPFLYYHGENYVKTVPPDKFNWLYPLRSVHRQEIKVAASSDSPMVPCNPLAGIYAAVTRKVKTGQ
;
A
#
# COMPACT_ATOMS: atom_id res chain seq x y z
N MET A 1 -9.57 22.19 12.00
CA MET A 1 -9.28 20.81 12.46
C MET A 1 -7.87 20.75 13.03
N PRO A 2 -7.62 20.09 14.18
CA PRO A 2 -6.26 19.91 14.72
C PRO A 2 -5.44 18.87 13.93
N LEU A 3 -6.07 18.12 13.03
CA LEU A 3 -5.46 17.08 12.22
C LEU A 3 -5.25 17.56 10.78
N ARG A 4 -4.18 17.07 10.16
CA ARG A 4 -3.92 17.22 8.72
C ARG A 4 -4.48 16.01 7.99
N VAL A 5 -5.30 16.25 6.98
CA VAL A 5 -5.95 15.25 6.15
C VAL A 5 -5.35 15.31 4.75
N SER A 6 -4.87 14.17 4.27
CA SER A 6 -4.48 13.98 2.87
C SER A 6 -5.45 12.97 2.27
N MET A 7 -6.46 13.47 1.55
CA MET A 7 -7.53 12.64 0.99
C MET A 7 -7.00 11.83 -0.19
N LEU A 8 -7.20 10.51 -0.18
CA LEU A 8 -6.99 9.69 -1.37
C LEU A 8 -8.32 9.57 -2.10
N ALA A 9 -8.36 9.97 -3.37
CA ALA A 9 -9.55 9.77 -4.20
C ALA A 9 -9.52 8.38 -4.83
N GLY A 10 -10.68 7.80 -5.14
CA GLY A 10 -10.74 6.61 -5.99
C GLY A 10 -10.21 6.93 -7.40
N SER A 11 -9.59 5.95 -8.06
CA SER A 11 -9.09 6.15 -9.43
C SER A 11 -10.17 6.40 -10.48
N ASP A 12 -11.39 5.95 -10.20
CA ASP A 12 -12.62 6.20 -10.97
C ASP A 12 -13.01 7.69 -10.97
N ALA A 13 -12.74 8.41 -9.89
CA ALA A 13 -13.01 9.86 -9.79
C ALA A 13 -12.00 10.74 -10.55
N LEU A 14 -10.98 10.16 -11.20
CA LEU A 14 -9.87 10.94 -11.77
C LEU A 14 -10.30 11.98 -12.81
N GLU A 15 -11.31 11.68 -13.63
CA GLU A 15 -11.79 12.62 -14.65
C GLU A 15 -12.60 13.75 -14.02
N GLU A 16 -13.50 13.42 -13.09
CA GLU A 16 -14.26 14.43 -12.33
C GLU A 16 -13.33 15.40 -11.58
N LEU A 17 -12.24 14.88 -11.00
CA LEU A 17 -11.22 15.72 -10.36
C LEU A 17 -10.58 16.70 -11.35
N LYS A 18 -10.21 16.23 -12.55
CA LYS A 18 -9.61 17.11 -13.57
C LYS A 18 -10.59 18.15 -14.08
N ASP A 19 -11.83 17.76 -14.38
CA ASP A 19 -12.87 18.65 -14.87
C ASP A 19 -13.22 19.73 -13.83
N SER A 20 -13.00 19.44 -12.55
CA SER A 20 -13.17 20.35 -11.42
C SER A 20 -11.91 21.15 -11.05
N ASP A 21 -10.84 21.11 -11.85
CA ASP A 21 -9.53 21.73 -11.56
C ASP A 21 -8.93 21.31 -10.20
N LEU A 22 -9.16 20.05 -9.82
CA LEU A 22 -8.61 19.43 -8.62
C LEU A 22 -7.42 18.54 -8.99
N PHE A 23 -6.24 18.92 -8.49
CA PHE A 23 -4.99 18.21 -8.69
C PHE A 23 -4.32 17.83 -7.37
N MET A 24 -3.39 16.87 -7.41
CA MET A 24 -2.64 16.44 -6.23
C MET A 24 -1.94 17.64 -5.55
N GLY A 25 -2.21 17.82 -4.25
CA GLY A 25 -1.71 18.93 -3.44
C GLY A 25 -2.69 20.10 -3.31
N ARG A 26 -3.76 20.15 -4.11
CA ARG A 26 -4.81 21.17 -4.00
C ARG A 26 -5.46 21.13 -2.61
N GLY A 27 -5.66 22.30 -1.99
CA GLY A 27 -6.24 22.45 -0.65
C GLY A 27 -5.42 23.41 0.20
N ASN A 28 -5.36 23.15 1.50
CA ASN A 28 -4.62 23.95 2.47
C ASN A 28 -3.84 23.04 3.46
N ASN A 29 -3.27 23.65 4.50
CA ASN A 29 -2.46 22.93 5.49
C ASN A 29 -3.24 21.91 6.34
N GLN A 30 -4.57 21.99 6.38
CA GLN A 30 -5.44 21.08 7.13
C GLN A 30 -6.06 19.99 6.24
N LEU A 31 -6.49 20.32 5.03
CA LEU A 31 -7.06 19.35 4.09
C LEU A 31 -6.46 19.58 2.71
N ARG A 32 -5.91 18.51 2.13
CA ARG A 32 -5.45 18.52 0.73
C ARG A 32 -5.86 17.25 0.01
N LEU A 33 -6.07 17.37 -1.29
CA LEU A 33 -6.14 16.25 -2.19
C LEU A 33 -4.75 15.60 -2.27
N GLY A 34 -4.67 14.33 -1.92
CA GLY A 34 -3.47 13.52 -1.98
C GLY A 34 -3.37 12.76 -3.30
N GLY A 35 -2.92 11.51 -3.21
CA GLY A 35 -2.88 10.60 -4.34
C GLY A 35 -4.25 10.00 -4.71
N VAL A 36 -4.22 9.05 -5.63
CA VAL A 36 -5.37 8.19 -5.95
C VAL A 36 -5.17 6.80 -5.37
N LYS A 37 -6.24 6.19 -4.87
CA LYS A 37 -6.31 4.83 -4.36
C LYS A 37 -6.82 3.92 -5.46
N ILE A 38 -6.11 2.81 -5.68
CA ILE A 38 -6.55 1.71 -6.54
C ILE A 38 -6.59 0.44 -5.67
N ALA A 39 -7.77 -0.15 -5.55
CA ALA A 39 -7.95 -1.41 -4.84
C ALA A 39 -7.70 -2.58 -5.80
N LEU A 40 -6.82 -3.52 -5.41
CA LEU A 40 -6.62 -4.78 -6.09
C LEU A 40 -7.36 -5.86 -5.31
N ASN A 41 -8.14 -6.68 -5.99
CA ASN A 41 -8.94 -7.71 -5.37
C ASN A 41 -8.86 -9.02 -6.17
N GLU A 42 -8.88 -10.14 -5.47
CA GLU A 42 -9.02 -11.49 -6.03
C GLU A 42 -10.16 -12.28 -5.38
N SER A 43 -11.03 -11.65 -4.57
CA SER A 43 -12.09 -12.35 -3.84
C SER A 43 -13.08 -13.11 -4.73
N THR A 44 -13.02 -12.92 -6.05
CA THR A 44 -13.81 -13.59 -7.08
C THR A 44 -13.02 -14.64 -7.89
N GLY A 45 -11.75 -14.90 -7.58
CA GLY A 45 -10.89 -15.84 -8.31
C GLY A 45 -10.26 -15.29 -9.60
N CYS A 46 -10.55 -14.02 -9.94
CA CYS A 46 -9.93 -13.29 -11.04
C CYS A 46 -9.30 -11.99 -10.51
N PRO A 47 -8.10 -11.60 -10.95
CA PRO A 47 -7.52 -10.31 -10.61
C PRO A 47 -8.41 -9.18 -11.11
N HIS A 48 -8.86 -8.33 -10.19
CA HIS A 48 -9.62 -7.12 -10.51
C HIS A 48 -8.96 -5.89 -9.86
N PRO A 49 -8.68 -4.83 -10.63
CA PRO A 49 -8.69 -4.79 -12.10
C PRO A 49 -7.70 -5.80 -12.71
N SER A 50 -7.91 -6.19 -13.97
CA SER A 50 -6.93 -6.96 -14.73
C SER A 50 -5.61 -6.19 -14.84
N GLN A 51 -4.49 -6.86 -15.17
CA GLN A 51 -3.20 -6.18 -15.31
C GLN A 51 -3.24 -5.03 -16.32
N GLU A 52 -3.96 -5.20 -17.44
CA GLU A 52 -4.11 -4.18 -18.47
C GLU A 52 -4.91 -2.98 -17.97
N GLU A 53 -6.06 -3.21 -17.33
CA GLU A 53 -6.88 -2.16 -16.73
C GLU A 53 -6.13 -1.42 -15.61
N LEU A 54 -5.39 -2.16 -14.78
CA LEU A 54 -4.53 -1.58 -13.75
C LEU A 54 -3.49 -0.65 -14.38
N ASN A 55 -2.79 -1.13 -15.41
CA ASN A 55 -1.78 -0.34 -16.13
C ASN A 55 -2.39 0.91 -16.75
N HIS A 56 -3.59 0.80 -17.34
CA HIS A 56 -4.31 1.92 -17.91
C HIS A 56 -4.66 2.98 -16.85
N HIS A 57 -5.31 2.58 -15.76
CA HIS A 57 -5.70 3.50 -14.68
C HIS A 57 -4.48 4.11 -13.98
N ALA A 58 -3.47 3.30 -13.68
CA ALA A 58 -2.24 3.75 -13.03
C ALA A 58 -1.46 4.75 -13.92
N LEU A 59 -1.32 4.48 -15.22
CA LEU A 59 -0.65 5.38 -16.15
C LEU A 59 -1.42 6.70 -16.29
N LYS A 60 -2.75 6.63 -16.40
CA LYS A 60 -3.62 7.81 -16.51
C LYS A 60 -3.48 8.73 -15.30
N ALA A 61 -3.52 8.18 -14.10
CA ALA A 61 -3.34 8.93 -12.86
C ALA A 61 -1.90 9.46 -12.70
N HIS A 62 -0.90 8.65 -13.04
CA HIS A 62 0.51 9.07 -12.99
C HIS A 62 0.78 10.27 -13.91
N LYS A 63 0.33 10.20 -15.18
CA LYS A 63 0.47 11.29 -16.16
C LYS A 63 -0.27 12.56 -15.74
N ALA A 64 -1.38 12.41 -15.00
CA ALA A 64 -2.11 13.52 -14.40
C ALA A 64 -1.42 14.10 -13.14
N GLY A 65 -0.21 13.64 -12.80
CA GLY A 65 0.58 14.15 -11.68
C GLY A 65 0.28 13.50 -10.33
N PHE A 66 -0.71 12.61 -10.24
CA PHE A 66 -1.09 11.98 -8.97
C PHE A 66 -0.07 10.96 -8.47
N GLN A 67 0.01 10.83 -7.14
CA GLN A 67 0.65 9.72 -6.46
C GLN A 67 -0.31 8.53 -6.47
N LEU A 68 0.15 7.34 -6.86
CA LEU A 68 -0.62 6.11 -6.74
C LEU A 68 -0.51 5.54 -5.31
N ALA A 69 -1.62 5.01 -4.79
CA ALA A 69 -1.69 4.19 -3.59
C ALA A 69 -2.39 2.87 -3.96
N LEU A 70 -1.60 1.80 -4.15
CA LEU A 70 -2.08 0.50 -4.59
C LEU A 70 -2.35 -0.38 -3.38
N HIS A 71 -3.54 -0.97 -3.29
CA HIS A 71 -3.91 -1.92 -2.23
C HIS A 71 -3.26 -3.29 -2.50
N VAL A 72 -2.40 -3.78 -1.59
CA VAL A 72 -1.60 -5.00 -1.81
C VAL A 72 -1.62 -5.92 -0.58
N ASN A 73 -2.43 -6.98 -0.64
CA ASN A 73 -2.69 -7.86 0.50
C ASN A 73 -1.97 -9.21 0.44
N ASP A 74 -1.53 -9.65 -0.72
CA ASP A 74 -0.97 -10.98 -0.93
C ASP A 74 0.16 -10.94 -1.98
N VAL A 75 0.74 -12.11 -2.26
CA VAL A 75 1.86 -12.24 -3.20
C VAL A 75 1.45 -11.85 -4.62
N HIS A 76 0.24 -12.20 -5.05
CA HIS A 76 -0.21 -11.92 -6.40
C HIS A 76 -0.45 -10.42 -6.61
N THR A 77 -1.25 -9.80 -5.74
CA THR A 77 -1.49 -8.36 -5.75
C THR A 77 -0.20 -7.56 -5.64
N LEU A 78 0.82 -8.09 -4.94
CA LEU A 78 2.15 -7.48 -4.92
C LEU A 78 2.83 -7.56 -6.28
N GLN A 79 2.89 -8.72 -6.92
CA GLN A 79 3.47 -8.86 -8.26
C GLN A 79 2.75 -7.98 -9.29
N THR A 80 1.42 -7.96 -9.27
CA THR A 80 0.58 -7.17 -10.16
C THR A 80 0.80 -5.66 -9.98
N ALA A 81 0.91 -5.21 -8.73
CA ALA A 81 1.27 -3.83 -8.42
C ALA A 81 2.69 -3.45 -8.88
N LEU A 82 3.67 -4.33 -8.63
CA LEU A 82 5.07 -4.09 -9.04
C LEU A 82 5.21 -4.02 -10.57
N ALA A 83 4.58 -4.95 -11.29
CA ALA A 83 4.52 -4.94 -12.74
C ALA A 83 3.88 -3.66 -13.29
N SER A 84 2.80 -3.19 -12.64
CA SER A 84 2.15 -1.95 -13.04
C SER A 84 3.03 -0.72 -12.81
N LEU A 85 3.68 -0.62 -11.65
CA LEU A 85 4.61 0.48 -11.36
C LEU A 85 5.78 0.49 -12.35
N GLU A 86 6.34 -0.67 -12.66
CA GLU A 86 7.41 -0.80 -13.65
C GLU A 86 6.94 -0.35 -15.05
N PHE A 87 5.75 -0.78 -15.47
CA PHE A 87 5.15 -0.33 -16.72
C PHE A 87 4.99 1.20 -16.75
N VAL A 88 4.35 1.77 -15.74
CA VAL A 88 4.09 3.22 -15.66
C VAL A 88 5.39 4.02 -15.67
N LEU A 89 6.39 3.63 -14.86
CA LEU A 89 7.65 4.34 -14.74
C LEU A 89 8.54 4.19 -15.98
N ARG A 90 8.41 3.11 -16.76
CA ARG A 90 9.04 3.00 -18.08
C ARG A 90 8.42 3.95 -19.10
N GLN A 91 7.09 4.08 -19.08
CA GLN A 91 6.36 4.95 -20.01
C GLN A 91 6.53 6.44 -19.68
N THR A 92 6.60 6.78 -18.39
CA THR A 92 6.75 8.16 -17.92
C THR A 92 7.61 8.17 -16.65
N PRO A 93 8.94 8.25 -16.78
CA PRO A 93 9.84 8.24 -15.63
C PRO A 93 9.60 9.47 -14.73
N ARG A 94 9.47 9.25 -13.42
CA ARG A 94 9.35 10.31 -12.41
C ARG A 94 10.16 9.95 -11.16
N PRO A 95 11.38 10.50 -10.98
CA PRO A 95 12.31 10.07 -9.93
C PRO A 95 11.74 10.11 -8.50
N ASP A 96 11.02 11.16 -8.12
CA ASP A 96 10.32 11.24 -6.81
C ASP A 96 8.81 11.05 -6.97
N HIS A 97 8.40 9.96 -7.63
CA HIS A 97 6.98 9.64 -7.85
C HIS A 97 6.20 9.36 -6.57
N ARG A 98 6.91 8.98 -5.49
CA ARG A 98 6.38 8.65 -4.17
C ARG A 98 5.25 7.62 -4.18
N HIS A 99 5.08 6.82 -5.23
CA HIS A 99 4.00 5.81 -5.28
C HIS A 99 4.06 4.87 -4.09
N ARG A 100 2.90 4.41 -3.66
CA ARG A 100 2.74 3.66 -2.42
C ARG A 100 2.14 2.29 -2.70
N LEU A 101 2.64 1.30 -1.96
CA LEU A 101 1.97 0.02 -1.77
C LEU A 101 1.38 0.03 -0.35
N GLU A 102 0.05 0.00 -0.28
CA GLU A 102 -0.69 -0.12 0.96
C GLU A 102 -0.73 -1.58 1.42
N HIS A 103 -0.59 -1.78 2.72
CA HIS A 103 -0.40 -3.06 3.39
C HIS A 103 0.94 -3.71 3.10
N CYS A 104 1.14 -4.18 1.87
CA CYS A 104 2.21 -5.11 1.54
C CYS A 104 2.23 -6.26 2.56
N ALA A 105 1.04 -6.80 2.84
CA ALA A 105 0.80 -7.68 3.99
C ALA A 105 1.57 -9.00 3.88
N VAL A 106 1.80 -9.51 2.66
CA VAL A 106 2.64 -10.67 2.38
C VAL A 106 3.72 -10.29 1.39
N CYS A 107 4.99 -10.31 1.80
CA CYS A 107 6.13 -10.04 0.93
C CYS A 107 7.20 -11.12 1.09
N PRO A 108 7.27 -12.09 0.17
CA PRO A 108 8.32 -13.10 0.14
C PRO A 108 9.71 -12.46 -0.10
N PRO A 109 10.80 -13.03 0.44
CA PRO A 109 12.15 -12.50 0.24
C PRO A 109 12.55 -12.29 -1.23
N GLY A 110 12.08 -13.15 -2.13
CA GLY A 110 12.35 -13.05 -3.56
C GLY A 110 11.77 -11.78 -4.24
N LEU A 111 10.73 -11.18 -3.69
CA LEU A 111 10.10 -9.98 -4.25
C LEU A 111 10.69 -8.68 -3.70
N LEU A 112 11.48 -8.72 -2.64
CA LEU A 112 12.06 -7.52 -2.01
C LEU A 112 12.96 -6.73 -2.97
N ARG A 113 13.73 -7.41 -3.82
CA ARG A 113 14.61 -6.74 -4.79
C ARG A 113 13.78 -6.01 -5.85
N TRP A 114 12.74 -6.65 -6.38
CA TRP A 114 11.84 -6.02 -7.36
C TRP A 114 11.09 -4.85 -6.74
N LEU A 115 10.63 -4.99 -5.50
CA LEU A 115 10.07 -3.88 -4.73
C LEU A 115 11.03 -2.70 -4.62
N LYS A 116 12.30 -2.94 -4.25
CA LYS A 116 13.34 -1.89 -4.19
C LYS A 116 13.52 -1.18 -5.52
N THR A 117 13.55 -1.90 -6.64
CA THR A 117 13.76 -1.29 -7.97
C THR A 117 12.62 -0.37 -8.40
N THR A 118 11.39 -0.56 -7.90
CA THR A 118 10.28 0.36 -8.21
C THR A 118 10.36 1.71 -7.53
N GLY A 119 11.20 1.88 -6.49
CA GLY A 119 11.25 3.11 -5.69
C GLY A 119 9.98 3.38 -4.85
N ALA A 120 9.02 2.45 -4.82
CA ALA A 120 7.78 2.60 -4.08
C ALA A 120 7.98 2.66 -2.57
N ILE A 121 7.09 3.39 -1.90
CA ILE A 121 6.99 3.47 -0.44
C ILE A 121 6.04 2.37 0.03
N VAL A 122 6.43 1.60 1.04
CA VAL A 122 5.52 0.66 1.71
C VAL A 122 4.79 1.37 2.84
N VAL A 123 3.46 1.31 2.85
CA VAL A 123 2.64 1.79 3.97
C VAL A 123 1.91 0.60 4.59
N THR A 124 2.42 0.12 5.72
CA THR A 124 2.05 -1.18 6.29
C THR A 124 1.32 -1.05 7.62
N GLN A 125 0.63 -2.12 8.05
CA GLN A 125 -0.20 -2.12 9.27
C GLN A 125 0.30 -3.17 10.26
N PRO A 126 1.37 -2.87 11.02
CA PRO A 126 1.80 -3.72 12.11
C PRO A 126 0.69 -4.16 13.08
N PRO A 127 -0.30 -3.33 13.47
CA PRO A 127 -1.30 -3.78 14.45
C PRO A 127 -2.15 -4.95 13.97
N PHE A 128 -2.20 -5.26 12.66
CA PHE A 128 -2.89 -6.46 12.18
C PHE A 128 -2.22 -7.75 12.66
N LEU A 129 -0.90 -7.76 12.89
CA LEU A 129 -0.23 -8.91 13.53
C LEU A 129 -0.75 -9.15 14.95
N TYR A 130 -1.12 -8.09 15.68
CA TYR A 130 -1.65 -8.23 17.03
C TYR A 130 -3.14 -8.62 17.03
N TYR A 131 -3.98 -7.86 16.32
CA TYR A 131 -5.43 -8.03 16.35
C TYR A 131 -5.96 -9.17 15.46
N HIS A 132 -5.28 -9.48 14.36
CA HIS A 132 -5.66 -10.55 13.42
C HIS A 132 -4.64 -11.71 13.41
N GLY A 133 -3.60 -11.62 14.25
CA GLY A 133 -2.53 -12.60 14.36
C GLY A 133 -2.99 -14.04 14.53
N GLU A 134 -4.01 -14.27 15.35
CA GLU A 134 -4.56 -15.61 15.59
C GLU A 134 -5.15 -16.24 14.32
N ASN A 135 -5.72 -15.41 13.42
CA ASN A 135 -6.20 -15.91 12.14
C ASN A 135 -5.00 -16.27 11.25
N TYR A 136 -3.95 -15.45 11.21
CA TYR A 136 -2.74 -15.76 10.45
C TYR A 136 -2.05 -17.04 10.94
N VAL A 137 -1.99 -17.26 12.27
CA VAL A 137 -1.43 -18.50 12.84
C VAL A 137 -2.20 -19.74 12.37
N LYS A 138 -3.51 -19.63 12.16
CA LYS A 138 -4.36 -20.73 11.70
C LYS A 138 -4.32 -20.95 10.19
N THR A 139 -4.18 -19.88 9.40
CA THR A 139 -4.38 -19.93 7.94
C THR A 139 -3.10 -19.83 7.13
N VAL A 140 -2.02 -19.27 7.70
CA VAL A 140 -0.74 -19.10 7.00
C VAL A 140 0.20 -20.25 7.38
N PRO A 141 0.83 -20.92 6.40
CA PRO A 141 1.85 -21.92 6.68
C PRO A 141 3.00 -21.36 7.55
N PRO A 142 3.47 -22.09 8.58
CA PRO A 142 4.49 -21.58 9.51
C PRO A 142 5.79 -21.09 8.86
N ASP A 143 6.21 -21.75 7.77
CA ASP A 143 7.38 -21.37 6.97
C ASP A 143 7.23 -20.00 6.27
N LYS A 144 5.99 -19.50 6.16
CA LYS A 144 5.64 -18.21 5.55
C LYS A 144 5.35 -17.10 6.55
N PHE A 145 5.42 -17.34 7.86
CA PHE A 145 5.20 -16.28 8.88
C PHE A 145 6.14 -15.09 8.70
N ASN A 146 7.37 -15.32 8.25
CA ASN A 146 8.34 -14.27 7.96
C ASN A 146 7.99 -13.41 6.73
N TRP A 147 6.97 -13.77 5.96
CA TRP A 147 6.47 -12.98 4.84
C TRP A 147 5.41 -11.98 5.30
N LEU A 148 4.78 -12.21 6.46
CA LEU A 148 3.71 -11.36 6.99
C LEU A 148 4.28 -10.05 7.54
N TYR A 149 3.86 -8.91 6.98
CA TYR A 149 4.26 -7.57 7.38
C TYR A 149 5.78 -7.48 7.68
N PRO A 150 6.67 -7.75 6.72
CA PRO A 150 8.08 -8.03 7.00
C PRO A 150 8.92 -6.74 7.14
N LEU A 151 8.55 -5.87 8.09
CA LEU A 151 9.12 -4.54 8.29
C LEU A 151 10.66 -4.55 8.36
N ARG A 152 11.26 -5.50 9.09
CA ARG A 152 12.73 -5.60 9.22
C ARG A 152 13.39 -5.89 7.87
N SER A 153 12.79 -6.74 7.04
CA SER A 153 13.32 -7.10 5.73
C SER A 153 13.19 -5.94 4.75
N VAL A 154 12.04 -5.25 4.74
CA VAL A 154 11.81 -4.03 3.95
C VAL A 154 12.82 -2.94 4.33
N HIS A 155 12.99 -2.70 5.64
CA HIS A 155 13.93 -1.70 6.15
C HIS A 155 15.39 -2.02 5.79
N ARG A 156 15.83 -3.27 5.91
CA ARG A 156 17.18 -3.72 5.53
C ARG A 156 17.50 -3.55 4.04
N GLN A 157 16.47 -3.51 3.20
CA GLN A 157 16.63 -3.25 1.77
C GLN A 157 16.64 -1.75 1.44
N GLU A 158 16.57 -0.89 2.45
CA GLU A 158 16.50 0.57 2.31
C GLU A 158 15.23 1.05 1.58
N ILE A 159 14.18 0.23 1.62
CA ILE A 159 12.87 0.60 1.09
C ILE A 159 12.20 1.53 2.10
N LYS A 160 11.71 2.68 1.63
CA LYS A 160 10.98 3.64 2.46
C LYS A 160 9.72 2.99 3.02
N VAL A 161 9.52 3.07 4.34
CA VAL A 161 8.37 2.48 5.02
C VAL A 161 7.68 3.49 5.92
N ALA A 162 6.35 3.43 5.98
CA ALA A 162 5.51 4.09 6.96
C ALA A 162 4.53 3.08 7.57
N ALA A 163 4.03 3.37 8.77
CA ALA A 163 3.05 2.55 9.45
C ALA A 163 1.70 3.28 9.56
N SER A 164 0.60 2.54 9.47
CA SER A 164 -0.75 3.01 9.76
C SER A 164 -1.55 1.96 10.53
N SER A 165 -2.73 2.32 11.04
CA SER A 165 -3.64 1.35 11.66
C SER A 165 -4.66 0.77 10.69
N ASP A 166 -4.99 1.47 9.60
CA ASP A 166 -6.16 1.16 8.76
C ASP A 166 -7.48 1.12 9.55
N SER A 167 -7.66 2.11 10.44
CA SER A 167 -8.91 2.27 11.19
C SER A 167 -10.10 2.49 10.24
N PRO A 168 -11.27 1.88 10.48
CA PRO A 168 -11.66 1.18 11.70
C PRO A 168 -11.43 -0.34 11.69
N MET A 169 -10.66 -0.91 10.75
CA MET A 169 -10.39 -2.36 10.72
C MET A 169 -9.75 -2.85 12.02
N VAL A 170 -8.84 -2.04 12.58
CA VAL A 170 -8.36 -2.17 13.96
C VAL A 170 -8.31 -0.78 14.63
N PRO A 171 -8.26 -0.70 15.97
CA PRO A 171 -8.17 0.57 16.68
C PRO A 171 -7.01 1.47 16.21
N CYS A 172 -7.25 2.79 16.18
CA CYS A 172 -6.26 3.78 15.75
C CYS A 172 -5.17 4.11 16.78
N ASN A 173 -5.09 3.37 17.90
CA ASN A 173 -4.09 3.60 18.94
C ASN A 173 -2.67 3.27 18.41
N PRO A 174 -1.78 4.27 18.27
CA PRO A 174 -0.45 4.04 17.69
C PRO A 174 0.42 3.11 18.56
N LEU A 175 0.17 3.01 19.86
CA LEU A 175 0.92 2.14 20.76
C LEU A 175 0.75 0.66 20.40
N ALA A 176 -0.45 0.26 19.94
CA ALA A 176 -0.68 -1.11 19.47
C ALA A 176 0.16 -1.40 18.21
N GLY A 177 0.26 -0.43 17.30
CA GLY A 177 1.10 -0.55 16.11
C GLY A 177 2.59 -0.64 16.43
N ILE A 178 3.08 0.18 17.36
CA ILE A 178 4.48 0.13 17.83
C ILE A 178 4.78 -1.22 18.50
N TYR A 179 3.91 -1.65 19.43
CA TYR A 179 4.06 -2.93 20.12
C TYR A 179 4.12 -4.10 19.13
N ALA A 180 3.20 -4.13 18.16
CA ALA A 180 3.14 -5.20 17.15
C ALA A 180 4.35 -5.16 16.19
N ALA A 181 4.84 -3.97 15.83
CA ALA A 181 6.02 -3.83 14.98
C ALA A 181 7.29 -4.37 15.65
N VAL A 182 7.43 -4.17 16.96
CA VAL A 182 8.61 -4.58 17.74
C VAL A 182 8.54 -6.04 18.15
N THR A 183 7.43 -6.46 18.76
CA THR A 183 7.30 -7.81 19.34
C THR A 183 6.90 -8.85 18.30
N ARG A 184 6.16 -8.43 17.25
CA ARG A 184 5.49 -9.30 16.27
C ARG A 184 4.57 -10.37 16.90
N LYS A 185 4.14 -10.14 18.14
CA LYS A 185 3.29 -11.08 18.87
C LYS A 185 1.83 -10.89 18.52
N VAL A 186 1.11 -12.00 18.44
CA VAL A 186 -0.36 -12.00 18.38
C VAL A 186 -0.93 -11.63 19.75
N LYS A 187 -2.24 -11.39 19.84
CA LYS A 187 -2.90 -11.00 21.11
C LYS A 187 -2.65 -11.96 22.28
N THR A 188 -2.50 -13.26 22.01
CA THR A 188 -2.20 -14.30 23.00
C THR A 188 -0.71 -14.39 23.38
N GLY A 189 0.17 -13.65 22.71
CA GLY A 189 1.59 -13.55 23.04
C GLY A 189 2.53 -14.51 22.31
N GLN A 190 1.99 -15.36 21.42
CA GLN A 190 2.76 -16.17 20.46
C GLN A 190 3.51 -15.27 19.47
#